data_AF-A0A1F6MQ22-F1
#
_entry.id   AF-A0A1F6MQ22-F1
#
_cell.length_a   1.000
_cell.length_b   1.000
_cell.length_c   1.000
_cell.angle_alpha   90.00
_cell.angle_beta   90.00
_cell.angle_gamma   90.00
#
_symmetry.space_group_name_H-M   'P 1'
#
loop_
_entity.id
_entity.type
_entity.pdbx_description
1 polymer ?
#
loop_
_entity_poly.entity_id
_entity_poly.type
_entity_poly.pdbx_seq_one_letter_code
_entity_poly.pdbx_strand_id
1 'polypeptide(L)'
;MVDYLSALEEQGELENFLEKAAEDESLRAHLSYWEKWLEKDQRDLLERIIGRKKEMYPPNSESLPLELEKKFSEKELALIFSNMQAIQLTFGCSMGCVFCGFDAIKGVREHIPYSQLVNMFQRYGKQLSKGKPFLYWASEPSDYVSKGGLEDRTYEDVHELAVRYAGYDPHITSFNVTDQKWIDFMARRTTEYRTDRRLSVFGMREKQLVGLQMRIFKGYRGAGSSGAGPQRVQLYGRQFRHVKGMGKTYEEQQSTEDIPKAGIACVDGVLLTPRGLFNLFVVPISKEFPQGVIITPLEQITDEPVKPGDELREVMRRSVVEGRFSHEGAISTEDKFQIYTGKFPKKSTVHTSGKRYSVSVDQNGNILDSRVIESDDENLATPDE
;
A
#
# COMPACT_ATOMS: atom_id res chain seq x y z
N MET A 1 8.50 12.62 13.71
CA MET A 1 7.11 12.43 14.21
C MET A 1 7.11 11.73 15.56
N VAL A 2 7.70 10.54 15.70
CA VAL A 2 7.80 9.82 16.99
C VAL A 2 8.43 10.70 18.09
N ASP A 3 9.63 11.25 17.85
CA ASP A 3 10.30 12.17 18.79
C ASP A 3 9.46 13.38 19.17
N TYR A 4 8.67 13.90 18.22
CA TYR A 4 7.79 15.05 18.45
C TYR A 4 6.62 14.67 19.37
N LEU A 5 6.02 13.49 19.19
CA LEU A 5 4.94 13.01 20.04
C LEU A 5 5.43 12.71 21.45
N SER A 6 6.63 12.14 21.60
CA SER A 6 7.25 11.95 22.92
C SER A 6 7.52 13.29 23.61
N ALA A 7 8.01 14.29 22.89
CA ALA A 7 8.19 15.63 23.45
C ALA A 7 6.86 16.27 23.90
N LEU A 8 5.78 16.09 23.14
CA LEU A 8 4.44 16.56 23.53
C LEU A 8 3.90 15.83 24.76
N GLU A 9 4.23 14.54 24.93
CA GLU A 9 3.86 13.76 26.10
C GLU A 9 4.56 14.28 27.35
N GLU A 10 5.87 14.52 27.27
CA GLU A 10 6.66 15.12 28.36
C GLU A 10 6.14 16.51 28.77
N GLN A 11 5.56 17.24 27.82
CA GLN A 11 4.95 18.56 28.05
C GLN A 11 3.50 18.48 28.54
N GLY A 12 2.88 17.30 28.58
CA GLY A 12 1.47 17.12 28.91
C GLY A 12 0.49 17.65 27.85
N GLU A 13 0.96 17.88 26.63
CA GLU A 13 0.17 18.44 25.52
C GLU A 13 -0.31 17.39 24.51
N LEU A 14 0.18 16.15 24.61
CA LEU A 14 -0.06 15.08 23.64
C LEU A 14 -1.56 14.82 23.39
N GLU A 15 -2.37 14.67 24.45
CA GLU A 15 -3.80 14.35 24.28
C GLU A 15 -4.55 15.44 23.52
N ASN A 16 -4.29 16.72 23.83
CA ASN A 16 -4.90 17.85 23.13
C ASN A 16 -4.45 17.92 21.66
N PHE A 17 -3.17 17.67 21.40
CA PHE A 17 -2.66 17.56 20.04
C PHE A 17 -3.35 16.44 19.26
N LEU A 18 -3.45 15.23 19.83
CA LEU A 18 -4.06 14.08 19.18
C LEU A 18 -5.56 14.26 18.94
N GLU A 19 -6.29 14.90 19.87
CA GLU A 19 -7.70 15.24 19.68
C GLU A 19 -7.91 16.15 18.48
N LYS A 20 -7.09 17.21 18.34
CA LYS A 20 -7.10 18.09 17.15
C LYS A 20 -6.68 17.34 15.89
N ALA A 21 -5.61 16.54 15.99
CA ALA A 21 -5.09 15.78 14.87
C ALA A 21 -6.07 14.75 14.32
N ALA A 22 -6.96 14.23 15.15
CA ALA A 22 -7.99 13.31 14.70
C ALA A 22 -9.13 13.99 13.92
N GLU A 23 -9.26 15.33 13.98
CA GLU A 23 -10.20 16.13 13.18
C GLU A 23 -9.63 16.53 11.82
N ASP A 24 -8.30 16.67 11.74
CA ASP A 24 -7.60 16.91 10.49
C ASP A 24 -7.32 15.58 9.78
N GLU A 25 -7.93 15.40 8.61
CA GLU A 25 -7.77 14.15 7.84
C GLU A 25 -6.32 13.86 7.46
N SER A 26 -5.54 14.89 7.10
CA SER A 26 -4.14 14.73 6.70
C SER A 26 -3.28 14.35 7.91
N LEU A 27 -3.47 15.05 9.03
CA LEU A 27 -2.68 14.78 10.23
C LEU A 27 -3.03 13.41 10.82
N ARG A 28 -4.32 13.01 10.82
CA ARG A 28 -4.76 11.66 11.19
C ARG A 28 -4.14 10.59 10.29
N ALA A 29 -4.15 10.80 8.98
CA ALA A 29 -3.55 9.91 8.00
C ALA A 29 -2.04 9.77 8.27
N HIS A 30 -1.35 10.87 8.52
CA HIS A 30 0.07 10.89 8.85
C HIS A 30 0.39 10.18 10.17
N LEU A 31 -0.38 10.41 11.23
CA LEU A 31 -0.21 9.74 12.53
C LEU A 31 -0.39 8.23 12.42
N SER A 32 -1.39 7.79 11.65
CA SER A 32 -1.68 6.36 11.46
C SER A 32 -0.51 5.61 10.81
N TYR A 33 0.24 6.25 9.92
CA TYR A 33 1.43 5.63 9.34
C TYR A 33 2.53 5.36 10.38
N TRP A 34 2.71 6.28 11.34
CA TRP A 34 3.75 6.17 12.38
C TRP A 34 3.32 5.35 13.60
N GLU A 35 2.06 4.92 13.67
CA GLU A 35 1.46 4.31 14.86
C GLU A 35 2.20 3.06 15.37
N LYS A 36 2.77 2.23 14.47
CA LYS A 36 3.59 1.06 14.90
C LYS A 36 4.73 1.45 15.83
N TRP A 37 5.31 2.63 15.61
CA TRP A 37 6.53 3.11 16.24
C TRP A 37 6.31 3.94 17.51
N LEU A 38 5.05 4.21 17.84
CA LEU A 38 4.71 4.90 19.08
C LEU A 38 4.89 3.98 20.28
N GLU A 39 5.13 4.58 21.45
CA GLU A 39 5.12 3.85 22.71
C GLU A 39 3.72 3.27 22.98
N LYS A 40 3.64 2.26 23.87
CA LYS A 40 2.37 1.57 24.12
C LYS A 40 1.28 2.54 24.58
N ASP A 41 1.59 3.43 25.53
CA ASP A 41 0.62 4.35 26.11
C ASP A 41 0.18 5.41 25.08
N GLN A 42 1.11 5.88 24.23
CA GLN A 42 0.82 6.74 23.08
C GLN A 42 -0.11 6.06 22.05
N ARG A 43 0.14 4.78 21.72
CA ARG A 43 -0.74 4.00 20.83
C ARG A 43 -2.12 3.83 21.43
N ASP A 44 -2.22 3.44 22.70
CA ASP A 44 -3.49 3.21 23.38
C ASP A 44 -4.32 4.52 23.42
N LEU A 45 -3.66 5.67 23.61
CA LEU A 45 -4.28 6.99 23.53
C LEU A 45 -4.79 7.31 22.12
N LEU A 46 -3.97 7.11 21.09
CA LEU A 46 -4.35 7.32 19.69
C LEU A 46 -5.54 6.43 19.28
N GLU A 47 -5.49 5.13 19.61
CA GLU A 47 -6.58 4.18 19.34
C GLU A 47 -7.89 4.63 20.02
N ARG A 48 -7.81 5.11 21.27
CA ARG A 48 -8.97 5.63 22.02
C ARG A 48 -9.57 6.88 21.37
N ILE A 49 -8.74 7.77 20.82
CA ILE A 49 -9.21 8.99 20.14
C ILE A 49 -9.85 8.61 18.79
N ILE A 50 -9.17 7.82 17.95
CA ILE A 50 -9.70 7.37 16.66
C ILE A 50 -10.99 6.55 16.85
N GLY A 51 -11.01 5.67 17.85
CA GLY A 51 -12.16 4.83 18.17
C GLY A 51 -13.40 5.60 18.62
N ARG A 52 -13.26 6.81 19.17
CA ARG A 52 -14.39 7.70 19.51
C ARG A 52 -14.98 8.41 18.28
N LYS A 53 -14.20 8.60 17.22
CA LYS A 53 -14.60 9.32 15.99
C LYS A 53 -15.05 8.38 14.85
N LYS A 54 -15.46 7.15 15.20
CA LYS A 54 -15.54 5.97 14.32
C LYS A 54 -16.58 5.97 13.19
N GLU A 55 -17.36 7.02 12.99
CA GLU A 55 -18.22 7.15 11.80
C GLU A 55 -17.45 7.75 10.61
N MET A 56 -16.25 7.24 10.31
CA MET A 56 -15.48 7.68 9.13
C MET A 56 -16.12 7.22 7.81
N TYR A 57 -16.96 6.21 7.88
CA TYR A 57 -17.61 5.60 6.73
C TYR A 57 -19.08 5.35 7.04
N PRO A 58 -20.02 6.10 6.43
CA PRO A 58 -21.42 5.71 6.49
C PRO A 58 -21.60 4.35 5.79
N PRO A 59 -22.21 3.35 6.44
CA PRO A 59 -22.49 2.07 5.80
C PRO A 59 -23.46 2.26 4.63
N ASN A 60 -23.25 1.51 3.54
CA ASN A 60 -24.06 1.55 2.32
C ASN A 60 -24.07 2.92 1.59
N SER A 61 -22.92 3.60 1.56
CA SER A 61 -22.77 4.84 0.82
C SER A 61 -22.53 4.60 -0.69
N GLU A 62 -23.11 5.47 -1.52
CA GLU A 62 -22.78 5.63 -2.96
C GLU A 62 -21.49 6.46 -3.19
N SER A 63 -20.83 6.88 -2.12
CA SER A 63 -19.57 7.62 -2.16
C SER A 63 -18.38 6.74 -2.56
N LEU A 64 -17.28 7.38 -2.92
CA LEU A 64 -15.97 6.74 -3.01
C LEU A 64 -15.40 6.52 -1.60
N PRO A 65 -14.36 5.68 -1.44
CA PRO A 65 -13.58 5.61 -0.22
C PRO A 65 -13.18 7.00 0.26
N LEU A 66 -13.30 7.28 1.56
CA LEU A 66 -13.01 8.58 2.18
C LEU A 66 -13.80 9.76 1.59
N GLU A 67 -14.92 9.50 0.89
CA GLU A 67 -15.70 10.52 0.18
C GLU A 67 -14.84 11.39 -0.75
N LEU A 68 -13.83 10.77 -1.40
CA LEU A 68 -12.85 11.48 -2.23
C LEU A 68 -13.48 12.39 -3.29
N GLU A 69 -14.69 12.08 -3.77
CA GLU A 69 -15.43 12.91 -4.71
C GLU A 69 -15.86 14.27 -4.16
N LYS A 70 -15.88 14.46 -2.84
CA LYS A 70 -16.12 15.76 -2.21
C LYS A 70 -14.87 16.64 -2.18
N LYS A 71 -13.69 16.02 -2.32
CA LYS A 71 -12.38 16.67 -2.16
C LYS A 71 -11.67 16.91 -3.48
N PHE A 72 -11.85 16.02 -4.45
CA PHE A 72 -11.18 16.06 -5.74
C PHE A 72 -12.19 16.07 -6.88
N SER A 73 -11.91 16.84 -7.92
CA SER A 73 -12.67 16.85 -9.17
C SER A 73 -12.53 15.52 -9.92
N GLU A 74 -13.43 15.24 -10.86
CA GLU A 74 -13.37 14.04 -11.70
C GLU A 74 -12.04 13.86 -12.44
N LYS A 75 -11.45 14.96 -12.93
CA LYS A 75 -10.14 14.93 -13.61
C LYS A 75 -9.02 14.54 -12.63
N GLU A 76 -9.07 15.07 -11.42
CA GLU A 76 -8.11 14.75 -10.35
C GLU A 76 -8.27 13.32 -9.87
N LEU A 77 -9.49 12.83 -9.67
CA LEU A 77 -9.77 11.44 -9.33
C LEU A 77 -9.26 10.49 -10.41
N ALA A 78 -9.49 10.80 -11.70
CA ALA A 78 -8.96 10.01 -12.80
C ALA A 78 -7.43 9.96 -12.78
N LEU A 79 -6.76 11.07 -12.46
CA LEU A 79 -5.30 11.14 -12.30
C LEU A 79 -4.83 10.30 -11.10
N ILE A 80 -5.48 10.44 -9.95
CA ILE A 80 -5.19 9.68 -8.72
C ILE A 80 -5.29 8.19 -8.97
N PHE A 81 -6.43 7.72 -9.50
CA PHE A 81 -6.67 6.29 -9.73
C PHE A 81 -5.81 5.72 -10.86
N SER A 82 -5.37 6.54 -11.83
CA SER A 82 -4.41 6.12 -12.86
C SER A 82 -3.01 5.85 -12.29
N ASN A 83 -2.67 6.47 -11.16
CA ASN A 83 -1.36 6.35 -10.51
C ASN A 83 -1.39 5.51 -9.22
N MET A 84 -2.53 4.88 -8.93
CA MET A 84 -2.70 4.04 -7.75
C MET A 84 -1.92 2.73 -7.88
N GLN A 85 -1.02 2.49 -6.92
CA GLN A 85 -0.18 1.28 -6.87
C GLN A 85 -0.57 0.32 -5.76
N ALA A 86 -1.28 0.80 -4.73
CA ALA A 86 -1.68 -0.02 -3.61
C ALA A 86 -3.02 0.45 -3.03
N ILE A 87 -3.84 -0.52 -2.63
CA ILE A 87 -5.07 -0.28 -1.86
C ILE A 87 -4.99 -1.14 -0.60
N GLN A 88 -4.78 -0.50 0.54
CA GLN A 88 -4.89 -1.13 1.84
C GLN A 88 -6.36 -1.31 2.20
N LEU A 89 -6.89 -2.51 2.00
CA LEU A 89 -8.30 -2.78 2.32
C LEU A 89 -8.60 -2.74 3.82
N THR A 90 -7.62 -3.10 4.65
CA THR A 90 -7.74 -3.22 6.11
C THR A 90 -6.60 -2.49 6.80
N PHE A 91 -6.90 -1.71 7.84
CA PHE A 91 -5.89 -1.08 8.68
C PHE A 91 -5.43 -2.05 9.77
N GLY A 92 -4.13 -2.36 9.77
CA GLY A 92 -3.51 -3.37 10.62
C GLY A 92 -3.49 -4.78 10.01
N CYS A 93 -2.83 -5.69 10.71
CA CYS A 93 -2.68 -7.10 10.34
C CYS A 93 -2.84 -7.98 11.58
N SER A 94 -3.62 -9.05 11.48
CA SER A 94 -3.87 -10.00 12.57
C SER A 94 -2.60 -10.59 13.19
N MET A 95 -1.49 -10.68 12.43
CA MET A 95 -0.20 -11.18 12.95
C MET A 95 0.69 -10.11 13.57
N GLY A 96 0.92 -8.99 12.87
CA GLY A 96 1.87 -7.95 13.28
C GLY A 96 3.29 -8.48 13.52
N CYS A 97 3.89 -9.11 12.52
CA CYS A 97 5.22 -9.72 12.64
C CYS A 97 6.31 -8.69 12.99
N VAL A 98 7.21 -9.04 13.91
CA VAL A 98 8.37 -8.18 14.27
C VAL A 98 9.30 -7.88 13.09
N PHE A 99 9.28 -8.72 12.06
CA PHE A 99 10.05 -8.57 10.83
C PHE A 99 9.19 -8.08 9.66
N CYS A 100 7.98 -7.55 9.91
CA CYS A 100 7.09 -7.07 8.85
C CYS A 100 7.73 -5.88 8.15
N GLY A 101 8.08 -6.06 6.88
CA GLY A 101 8.69 -5.01 6.08
C GLY A 101 7.75 -3.84 5.73
N PHE A 102 6.43 -4.03 5.76
CA PHE A 102 5.48 -2.94 5.53
C PHE A 102 5.01 -2.28 6.83
N ASP A 103 5.63 -2.60 7.98
CA ASP A 103 5.25 -2.04 9.27
C ASP A 103 3.79 -2.22 9.68
N ALA A 104 3.22 -3.39 9.35
CA ALA A 104 1.87 -3.71 9.76
C ALA A 104 1.71 -3.69 11.29
N ILE A 105 0.77 -2.87 11.78
CA ILE A 105 0.37 -2.82 13.18
C ILE A 105 -0.40 -4.09 13.54
N LYS A 106 -0.15 -4.64 14.73
CA LYS A 106 -0.81 -5.86 15.17
C LYS A 106 -2.29 -5.64 15.49
N GLY A 107 -3.11 -6.49 14.88
CA GLY A 107 -4.55 -6.54 15.02
C GLY A 107 -5.27 -5.67 13.99
N VAL A 108 -6.41 -6.19 13.52
CA VAL A 108 -7.28 -5.50 12.57
C VAL A 108 -8.10 -4.44 13.30
N ARG A 109 -8.19 -3.22 12.74
CA ARG A 109 -8.88 -2.09 13.37
C ARG A 109 -10.05 -1.58 12.55
N GLU A 110 -9.82 -1.38 11.26
CA GLU A 110 -10.72 -0.71 10.31
C GLU A 110 -10.58 -1.33 8.93
N HIS A 111 -11.56 -1.09 8.06
CA HIS A 111 -11.55 -1.52 6.67
C HIS A 111 -12.28 -0.51 5.79
N ILE A 112 -11.95 -0.49 4.50
CA ILE A 112 -12.73 0.26 3.50
C ILE A 112 -14.04 -0.49 3.25
N PRO A 113 -15.22 0.15 3.35
CA PRO A 113 -16.49 -0.52 3.09
C PRO A 113 -16.57 -1.11 1.68
N TYR A 114 -17.12 -2.32 1.55
CA TYR A 114 -17.24 -2.98 0.26
C TYR A 114 -18.05 -2.16 -0.76
N SER A 115 -19.14 -1.51 -0.34
CA SER A 115 -19.97 -0.70 -1.25
C SER A 115 -19.18 0.43 -1.91
N GLN A 116 -18.29 1.08 -1.17
CA GLN A 116 -17.44 2.15 -1.72
C GLN A 116 -16.38 1.62 -2.66
N LEU A 117 -15.82 0.43 -2.39
CA LEU A 117 -14.93 -0.26 -3.33
C LEU A 117 -15.66 -0.61 -4.63
N VAL A 118 -16.92 -1.07 -4.55
CA VAL A 118 -17.76 -1.30 -5.74
C VAL A 118 -17.88 -0.02 -6.57
N ASN A 119 -18.24 1.10 -5.95
CA ASN A 119 -18.37 2.39 -6.64
C ASN A 119 -17.06 2.81 -7.30
N MET A 120 -15.95 2.69 -6.58
CA MET A 120 -14.62 3.04 -7.07
C MET A 120 -14.21 2.18 -8.28
N PHE A 121 -14.35 0.85 -8.19
CA PHE A 121 -13.99 -0.04 -9.31
C PHE A 121 -14.92 0.12 -10.51
N GLN A 122 -16.23 0.31 -10.30
CA GLN A 122 -17.19 0.53 -11.39
C GLN A 122 -16.93 1.85 -12.12
N ARG A 123 -16.63 2.93 -11.40
CA ARG A 123 -16.42 4.26 -12.00
C ARG A 123 -15.03 4.43 -12.60
N TYR A 124 -13.99 3.93 -11.93
CA TYR A 124 -12.58 4.19 -12.30
C TYR A 124 -11.78 2.94 -12.66
N GLY A 125 -12.45 1.83 -13.02
CA GLY A 125 -11.80 0.58 -13.40
C GLY A 125 -10.76 0.74 -14.53
N LYS A 126 -11.07 1.55 -15.56
CA LYS A 126 -10.13 1.86 -16.67
C LYS A 126 -8.85 2.54 -16.14
N GLN A 127 -8.97 3.46 -15.19
CA GLN A 127 -7.83 4.16 -14.60
C GLN A 127 -7.03 3.23 -13.70
N LEU A 128 -7.70 2.49 -12.81
CA LEU A 128 -7.05 1.49 -11.94
C LEU A 128 -6.30 0.42 -12.73
N SER A 129 -6.75 0.08 -13.93
CA SER A 129 -6.06 -0.87 -14.83
C SER A 129 -4.65 -0.43 -15.25
N LYS A 130 -4.36 0.88 -15.22
CA LYS A 130 -3.04 1.44 -15.55
C LYS A 130 -2.03 1.14 -14.44
N GLY A 131 -2.43 1.36 -13.19
CA GLY A 131 -1.59 1.14 -12.02
C GLY A 131 -1.56 -0.32 -11.54
N LYS A 132 -2.63 -1.09 -11.81
CA LYS A 132 -2.83 -2.48 -11.36
C LYS A 132 -2.52 -2.65 -9.87
N PRO A 133 -3.16 -1.86 -8.99
CA PRO A 133 -2.78 -1.80 -7.59
C PRO A 133 -2.93 -3.16 -6.92
N PHE A 134 -1.99 -3.52 -6.06
CA PHE A 134 -2.19 -4.67 -5.18
C PHE A 134 -3.16 -4.29 -4.05
N LEU A 135 -4.04 -5.21 -3.67
CA LEU A 135 -5.16 -4.94 -2.75
C LEU A 135 -4.80 -5.18 -1.27
N TYR A 136 -3.56 -4.89 -0.90
CA TYR A 136 -3.12 -4.92 0.49
C TYR A 136 -1.95 -3.96 0.66
N TRP A 137 -1.74 -3.46 1.87
CA TRP A 137 -0.51 -2.75 2.24
C TRP A 137 -0.44 -2.79 3.74
N ALA A 138 0.70 -3.17 4.33
CA ALA A 138 0.81 -3.29 5.79
C ALA A 138 -0.36 -4.07 6.44
N SER A 139 -0.91 -5.05 5.73
CA SER A 139 -2.14 -5.77 6.09
C SER A 139 -2.10 -7.20 5.55
N GLU A 140 -2.88 -8.10 6.16
CA GLU A 140 -3.09 -9.44 5.61
C GLU A 140 -4.35 -9.44 4.72
N PRO A 141 -4.25 -9.85 3.44
CA PRO A 141 -5.39 -9.98 2.54
C PRO A 141 -6.60 -10.71 3.14
N SER A 142 -6.38 -11.87 3.78
CA SER A 142 -7.48 -12.66 4.34
C SER A 142 -8.16 -12.06 5.57
N ASP A 143 -7.64 -10.97 6.12
CA ASP A 143 -8.26 -10.26 7.25
C ASP A 143 -9.43 -9.36 6.80
N TYR A 144 -9.54 -9.05 5.51
CA TYR A 144 -10.60 -8.16 5.02
C TYR A 144 -11.97 -8.83 5.10
N VAL A 145 -12.83 -8.22 5.91
CA VAL A 145 -14.24 -8.56 6.03
C VAL A 145 -15.05 -7.26 6.15
N SER A 146 -15.99 -7.05 5.24
CA SER A 146 -16.93 -5.94 5.28
C SER A 146 -18.36 -6.45 5.41
N LYS A 147 -19.05 -5.98 6.45
CA LYS A 147 -20.42 -6.39 6.74
C LYS A 147 -21.37 -5.59 5.85
N GLY A 148 -22.06 -6.27 4.93
CA GLY A 148 -23.00 -5.63 4.01
C GLY A 148 -24.06 -6.60 3.50
N GLY A 149 -25.30 -6.46 4.00
CA GLY A 149 -26.41 -7.35 3.65
C GLY A 149 -26.46 -8.62 4.51
N LEU A 150 -26.87 -9.74 3.92
CA LEU A 150 -27.05 -11.03 4.61
C LEU A 150 -25.75 -11.82 4.75
N GLU A 151 -24.73 -11.52 3.92
CA GLU A 151 -23.45 -12.23 3.90
C GLU A 151 -22.29 -11.24 4.01
N ASP A 152 -21.24 -11.68 4.70
CA ASP A 152 -20.00 -10.90 4.83
C ASP A 152 -19.25 -10.88 3.50
N ARG A 153 -18.75 -9.69 3.11
CA ARG A 153 -17.91 -9.50 1.93
C ARG A 153 -16.46 -9.65 2.30
N THR A 154 -15.71 -10.40 1.50
CA THR A 154 -14.33 -10.81 1.78
C THR A 154 -13.36 -10.24 0.75
N TYR A 155 -12.07 -10.51 0.92
CA TYR A 155 -11.06 -10.15 -0.05
C TYR A 155 -11.35 -10.72 -1.45
N GLU A 156 -11.92 -11.93 -1.52
CA GLU A 156 -12.28 -12.58 -2.78
C GLU A 156 -13.30 -11.74 -3.56
N ASP A 157 -14.31 -11.18 -2.89
CA ASP A 157 -15.29 -10.29 -3.52
C ASP A 157 -14.62 -9.04 -4.12
N VAL A 158 -13.70 -8.41 -3.38
CA VAL A 158 -12.98 -7.21 -3.86
C VAL A 158 -12.02 -7.55 -5.01
N HIS A 159 -11.38 -8.71 -4.95
CA HIS A 159 -10.54 -9.23 -6.01
C HIS A 159 -11.34 -9.39 -7.32
N GLU A 160 -12.57 -9.89 -7.24
CA GLU A 160 -13.46 -10.00 -8.39
C GLU A 160 -13.85 -8.63 -8.98
N LEU A 161 -13.96 -7.57 -8.17
CA LEU A 161 -14.15 -6.21 -8.69
C LEU A 161 -12.97 -5.76 -9.56
N ALA A 162 -11.74 -6.01 -9.11
CA ALA A 162 -10.54 -5.68 -9.88
C ALA A 162 -10.47 -6.45 -11.21
N VAL A 163 -10.77 -7.75 -11.17
CA VAL A 163 -10.83 -8.58 -12.38
C VAL A 163 -11.90 -8.07 -13.33
N ARG A 164 -13.11 -7.84 -12.84
CA ARG A 164 -14.28 -7.53 -13.66
C ARG A 164 -14.23 -6.12 -14.26
N TYR A 165 -13.89 -5.12 -13.45
CA TYR A 165 -14.00 -3.72 -13.86
C TYR A 165 -12.68 -3.08 -14.26
N ALA A 166 -11.54 -3.61 -13.77
CA ALA A 166 -10.22 -3.09 -14.09
C ALA A 166 -9.37 -4.05 -14.93
N GLY A 167 -9.86 -5.26 -15.24
CA GLY A 167 -9.24 -6.16 -16.21
C GLY A 167 -7.86 -6.69 -15.79
N TYR A 168 -7.54 -6.70 -14.50
CA TYR A 168 -6.28 -7.26 -13.98
C TYR A 168 -6.55 -8.21 -12.81
N ASP A 169 -5.61 -9.13 -12.60
CA ASP A 169 -5.62 -10.03 -11.46
C ASP A 169 -4.59 -9.52 -10.41
N PRO A 170 -5.05 -8.94 -9.27
CA PRO A 170 -4.16 -8.44 -8.23
C PRO A 170 -3.18 -9.51 -7.73
N HIS A 171 -1.89 -9.16 -7.53
CA HIS A 171 -0.94 -10.04 -6.84
C HIS A 171 -1.38 -10.28 -5.38
N ILE A 172 -1.12 -11.47 -4.81
CA ILE A 172 -1.46 -11.78 -3.40
C ILE A 172 -0.27 -12.41 -2.68
N THR A 173 0.07 -11.84 -1.52
CA THR A 173 0.93 -12.47 -0.50
C THR A 173 0.15 -12.58 0.79
N SER A 174 0.04 -13.78 1.34
CA SER A 174 -0.76 -14.05 2.54
C SER A 174 -0.03 -15.00 3.50
N PHE A 175 -0.23 -14.85 4.81
CA PHE A 175 0.22 -15.83 5.82
C PHE A 175 -0.88 -16.84 6.18
N ASN A 176 -2.12 -16.68 5.69
CA ASN A 176 -3.23 -17.57 6.02
C ASN A 176 -3.05 -18.93 5.35
N VAL A 177 -2.45 -19.83 6.11
CA VAL A 177 -2.11 -21.19 5.71
C VAL A 177 -3.05 -22.21 6.34
N THR A 178 -4.07 -21.79 7.09
CA THR A 178 -4.95 -22.69 7.85
C THR A 178 -6.32 -22.84 7.21
N ASP A 179 -6.86 -21.77 6.63
CA ASP A 179 -8.18 -21.81 5.99
C ASP A 179 -8.14 -22.49 4.62
N GLN A 180 -8.91 -23.57 4.47
CA GLN A 180 -8.99 -24.29 3.21
C GLN A 180 -9.69 -23.49 2.12
N LYS A 181 -10.73 -22.70 2.45
CA LYS A 181 -11.43 -21.88 1.44
C LYS A 181 -10.48 -20.85 0.84
N TRP A 182 -9.69 -20.19 1.69
CA TRP A 182 -8.64 -19.28 1.26
C TRP A 182 -7.56 -19.97 0.41
N ILE A 183 -7.09 -21.15 0.80
CA ILE A 183 -6.12 -21.92 0.01
C ILE A 183 -6.70 -22.29 -1.35
N ASP A 184 -7.98 -22.67 -1.42
CA ASP A 184 -8.67 -23.00 -2.66
C ASP A 184 -8.79 -21.75 -3.56
N PHE A 185 -9.13 -20.59 -2.99
CA PHE A 185 -9.13 -19.31 -3.71
C PHE A 185 -7.73 -18.94 -4.24
N MET A 186 -6.68 -19.04 -3.42
CA MET A 186 -5.30 -18.79 -3.82
C MET A 186 -4.82 -19.74 -4.93
N ALA A 187 -5.34 -20.96 -4.94
CA ALA A 187 -5.06 -21.99 -5.93
C ALA A 187 -5.94 -21.88 -7.20
N ARG A 188 -7.02 -21.12 -7.15
CA ARG A 188 -7.94 -20.89 -8.27
C ARG A 188 -7.30 -19.95 -9.28
N ARG A 189 -7.43 -20.28 -10.56
CA ARG A 189 -7.16 -19.35 -11.65
C ARG A 189 -8.43 -18.54 -11.89
N THR A 190 -8.37 -17.24 -11.69
CA THR A 190 -9.52 -16.33 -11.83
C THR A 190 -9.62 -15.72 -13.23
N THR A 191 -8.55 -15.75 -14.04
CA THR A 191 -8.48 -15.07 -15.35
C THR A 191 -7.56 -15.78 -16.36
N GLU A 192 -7.50 -15.25 -17.60
CA GLU A 192 -6.45 -15.61 -18.56
C GLU A 192 -5.03 -15.31 -18.03
N TYR A 193 -4.89 -14.44 -17.04
CA TYR A 193 -3.61 -14.04 -16.50
C TYR A 193 -3.06 -15.08 -15.53
N ARG A 194 -1.74 -15.32 -15.60
CA ARG A 194 -0.99 -15.99 -14.54
C ARG A 194 -0.36 -14.92 -13.68
N THR A 195 -0.77 -14.81 -12.42
CA THR A 195 -0.18 -13.85 -11.48
C THR A 195 0.51 -14.60 -10.36
N ASP A 196 1.53 -14.02 -9.73
CA ASP A 196 2.19 -14.69 -8.62
C ASP A 196 1.27 -14.72 -7.39
N ARG A 197 1.07 -15.91 -6.82
CA ARG A 197 0.39 -16.12 -5.53
C ARG A 197 1.40 -16.62 -4.54
N ARG A 198 1.52 -15.98 -3.38
CA ARG A 198 2.54 -16.29 -2.37
C ARG A 198 1.91 -16.58 -1.03
N LEU A 199 2.33 -17.68 -0.41
CA LEU A 199 2.06 -17.98 0.99
C LEU A 199 3.33 -17.83 1.80
N SER A 200 3.28 -16.98 2.83
CA SER A 200 4.33 -16.87 3.83
C SER A 200 4.23 -18.05 4.79
N VAL A 201 5.30 -18.85 4.84
CA VAL A 201 5.45 -20.02 5.70
C VAL A 201 6.60 -19.85 6.69
N PHE A 202 6.93 -18.59 7.01
CA PHE A 202 7.98 -18.28 7.96
C PHE A 202 7.72 -18.94 9.32
N GLY A 203 8.72 -19.66 9.83
CA GLY A 203 8.64 -20.41 11.08
C GLY A 203 7.78 -21.67 11.07
N MET A 204 7.26 -22.09 9.91
CA MET A 204 6.51 -23.34 9.78
C MET A 204 7.43 -24.57 9.83
N ARG A 205 7.03 -25.60 10.59
CA ARG A 205 7.78 -26.87 10.68
C ARG A 205 7.57 -27.75 9.45
N GLU A 206 8.53 -28.63 9.13
CA GLU A 206 8.49 -29.47 7.91
C GLU A 206 7.21 -30.30 7.77
N LYS A 207 6.74 -30.93 8.86
CA LYS A 207 5.48 -31.70 8.83
C LYS A 207 4.27 -30.83 8.44
N GLN A 208 4.23 -29.58 8.89
CA GLN A 208 3.17 -28.63 8.54
C GLN A 208 3.30 -28.16 7.08
N LEU A 209 4.53 -27.98 6.58
CA LEU A 209 4.79 -27.65 5.18
C LEU A 209 4.27 -28.73 4.24
N VAL A 210 4.54 -30.01 4.53
CA VAL A 210 4.00 -31.15 3.75
C VAL A 210 2.47 -31.13 3.76
N GLY A 211 1.85 -30.92 4.92
CA GLY A 211 0.39 -30.82 5.02
C GLY A 211 -0.19 -29.63 4.23
N LEU A 212 0.49 -28.49 4.21
CA LEU A 212 0.11 -27.33 3.40
C LEU A 212 0.23 -27.63 1.90
N GLN A 213 1.33 -28.23 1.46
CA GLN A 213 1.52 -28.62 0.06
C GLN A 213 0.41 -29.57 -0.42
N MET A 214 0.01 -30.53 0.41
CA MET A 214 -1.12 -31.42 0.11
C MET A 214 -2.45 -30.66 -0.02
N ARG A 215 -2.70 -29.66 0.83
CA ARG A 215 -3.91 -28.82 0.75
C ARG A 215 -3.93 -27.93 -0.50
N ILE A 216 -2.80 -27.33 -0.84
CA ILE A 216 -2.63 -26.57 -2.09
C ILE A 216 -2.89 -27.47 -3.30
N PHE A 217 -2.31 -28.69 -3.29
CA PHE A 217 -2.51 -29.67 -4.36
C PHE A 217 -3.98 -30.11 -4.47
N LYS A 218 -4.67 -30.27 -3.34
CA LYS A 218 -6.11 -30.54 -3.32
C LYS A 218 -6.91 -29.38 -3.93
N GLY A 219 -6.56 -28.13 -3.57
CA GLY A 219 -7.17 -26.93 -4.16
C GLY A 219 -7.04 -26.90 -5.68
N TYR A 220 -5.86 -27.21 -6.22
CA TYR A 220 -5.66 -27.32 -7.67
C TYR A 220 -6.55 -28.36 -8.33
N ARG A 221 -6.78 -29.51 -7.68
CA ARG A 221 -7.66 -30.56 -8.22
C ARG A 221 -9.14 -30.19 -8.11
N GLY A 222 -9.53 -29.49 -7.05
CA GLY A 222 -10.91 -29.04 -6.83
C GLY A 222 -11.33 -27.92 -7.78
N ALA A 223 -10.39 -27.09 -8.25
CA ALA A 223 -10.67 -25.96 -9.12
C ALA A 223 -11.16 -26.31 -10.55
N GLY A 224 -11.18 -27.60 -10.93
CA GLY A 224 -11.66 -28.04 -12.24
C GLY A 224 -10.70 -27.69 -13.38
N SER A 225 -10.22 -28.69 -14.11
CA SER A 225 -9.33 -28.52 -15.25
C SER A 225 -10.11 -28.16 -16.53
N SER A 226 -10.47 -26.89 -16.69
CA SER A 226 -11.01 -26.37 -17.97
C SER A 226 -10.02 -25.47 -18.72
N GLY A 227 -8.74 -25.41 -18.32
CA GLY A 227 -7.72 -24.61 -18.99
C GLY A 227 -6.26 -25.04 -18.71
N ALA A 228 -5.31 -24.38 -19.39
CA ALA A 228 -3.88 -24.70 -19.41
C ALA A 228 -3.18 -24.56 -18.03
N GLY A 229 -3.13 -25.66 -17.27
CA GLY A 229 -2.30 -25.86 -16.08
C GLY A 229 -2.71 -25.07 -14.82
N PRO A 230 -2.37 -25.55 -13.62
CA PRO A 230 -2.75 -24.92 -12.35
C PRO A 230 -2.05 -23.58 -12.11
N GLN A 231 -2.72 -22.67 -11.39
CA GLN A 231 -2.13 -21.47 -10.80
C GLN A 231 -0.99 -21.87 -9.85
N ARG A 232 0.17 -21.21 -9.87
CA ARG A 232 1.28 -21.59 -8.99
C ARG A 232 1.25 -20.77 -7.71
N VAL A 233 0.89 -21.41 -6.60
CA VAL A 233 1.09 -20.88 -5.25
C VAL A 233 2.51 -21.19 -4.80
N GLN A 234 3.29 -20.13 -4.54
CA GLN A 234 4.68 -20.21 -4.10
C GLN A 234 4.77 -20.12 -2.56
N LEU A 235 5.60 -20.96 -1.95
CA LEU A 235 5.85 -20.93 -0.50
C LEU A 235 7.13 -20.15 -0.20
N TYR A 236 7.01 -19.04 0.52
CA TYR A 236 8.12 -18.17 0.91
C TYR A 236 8.40 -18.25 2.41
N GLY A 237 9.66 -18.09 2.82
CA GLY A 237 10.02 -18.08 4.24
C GLY A 237 10.37 -19.45 4.86
N ARG A 238 10.50 -20.50 4.04
CA ARG A 238 10.86 -21.85 4.52
C ARG A 238 12.15 -21.82 5.35
N GLN A 239 12.23 -22.65 6.39
CA GLN A 239 13.40 -22.76 7.27
C GLN A 239 13.80 -21.43 7.93
N PHE A 240 12.82 -20.60 8.31
CA PHE A 240 13.06 -19.27 8.91
C PHE A 240 13.93 -18.36 8.03
N ARG A 241 13.95 -18.59 6.71
CA ARG A 241 14.68 -17.71 5.79
C ARG A 241 13.89 -16.43 5.60
N HIS A 242 14.49 -15.31 5.94
CA HIS A 242 13.94 -13.99 5.70
C HIS A 242 15.05 -13.04 5.27
N VAL A 243 14.66 -11.91 4.68
CA VAL A 243 15.61 -10.84 4.37
C VAL A 243 16.17 -10.30 5.69
N LYS A 244 17.50 -10.31 5.82
CA LYS A 244 18.19 -9.73 6.98
C LYS A 244 17.87 -8.24 7.07
N GLY A 245 17.61 -7.74 8.27
CA GLY A 245 17.26 -6.32 8.49
C GLY A 245 15.83 -5.92 8.12
N MET A 246 15.05 -6.75 7.41
CA MET A 246 13.68 -6.41 7.04
C MET A 246 12.75 -6.32 8.27
N GLY A 247 11.95 -5.26 8.31
CA GLY A 247 11.05 -4.92 9.42
C GLY A 247 11.73 -4.26 10.62
N LYS A 248 13.05 -4.00 10.54
CA LYS A 248 13.79 -3.21 11.52
C LYS A 248 13.92 -1.77 11.07
N THR A 249 13.84 -0.82 11.99
CA THR A 249 14.17 0.59 11.71
C THR A 249 15.66 0.79 11.48
N TYR A 250 16.03 1.97 10.98
CA TYR A 250 17.42 2.44 10.95
C TYR A 250 18.11 2.34 12.32
N GLU A 251 17.37 2.58 13.41
CA GLU A 251 17.92 2.57 14.79
C GLU A 251 18.10 1.16 15.36
N GLU A 252 17.29 0.20 14.92
CA GLU A 252 17.37 -1.21 15.32
C GLU A 252 18.39 -2.02 14.52
N GLN A 253 19.02 -1.41 13.51
CA GLN A 253 20.00 -2.04 12.63
C GLN A 253 21.42 -1.97 13.23
N GLN A 254 22.04 -3.14 13.40
CA GLN A 254 23.35 -3.29 14.07
C GLN A 254 24.56 -3.03 13.14
N SER A 255 24.35 -3.03 11.81
CA SER A 255 25.39 -2.79 10.80
C SER A 255 24.78 -2.21 9.52
N THR A 256 25.50 -1.32 8.84
CA THR A 256 25.14 -0.77 7.53
C THR A 256 25.14 -1.80 6.40
N GLU A 257 25.84 -2.93 6.60
CA GLU A 257 25.84 -4.08 5.67
C GLU A 257 24.54 -4.90 5.75
N ASP A 258 23.79 -4.77 6.86
CA ASP A 258 22.55 -5.51 7.13
C ASP A 258 21.29 -4.77 6.66
N ILE A 259 21.47 -3.56 6.13
CA ILE A 259 20.39 -2.70 5.67
C ILE A 259 20.00 -3.18 4.27
N PRO A 260 18.74 -3.60 4.04
CA PRO A 260 18.22 -3.60 2.68
C PRO A 260 18.45 -2.20 2.11
N LYS A 261 19.35 -2.08 1.14
CA LYS A 261 19.67 -0.76 0.54
C LYS A 261 18.45 -0.12 -0.14
N ALA A 262 17.35 -0.86 -0.24
CA ALA A 262 16.05 -0.46 -0.73
C ALA A 262 15.13 -0.05 0.40
N GLY A 263 14.28 0.95 0.15
CA GLY A 263 13.00 0.99 0.80
C GLY A 263 12.18 -0.27 0.57
N ILE A 264 11.35 -0.59 1.55
CA ILE A 264 10.58 -1.84 1.55
C ILE A 264 9.37 -1.75 0.60
N ALA A 265 8.94 -0.51 0.30
CA ALA A 265 8.04 -0.21 -0.78
C ALA A 265 8.74 -0.41 -2.14
N CYS A 266 8.18 -1.26 -2.99
CA CYS A 266 8.70 -1.50 -4.35
C CYS A 266 8.11 -0.56 -5.41
N VAL A 267 7.32 0.44 -4.99
CA VAL A 267 6.46 1.23 -5.86
C VAL A 267 6.51 2.71 -5.49
N ASP A 268 6.60 3.57 -6.50
CA ASP A 268 6.23 4.99 -6.40
C ASP A 268 4.78 5.14 -6.90
N GLY A 269 4.02 6.10 -6.38
CA GLY A 269 2.66 6.38 -6.86
C GLY A 269 1.70 6.69 -5.72
N VAL A 270 0.45 6.26 -5.85
CA VAL A 270 -0.59 6.52 -4.86
C VAL A 270 -0.97 5.28 -4.05
N LEU A 271 -1.13 5.45 -2.74
CA LEU A 271 -1.64 4.47 -1.79
C LEU A 271 -2.97 4.97 -1.20
N LEU A 272 -4.00 4.15 -1.30
CA LEU A 272 -5.27 4.34 -0.58
C LEU A 272 -5.30 3.44 0.65
N THR A 273 -5.70 3.98 1.81
CA THR A 273 -5.93 3.21 3.04
C THR A 273 -7.29 3.55 3.65
N PRO A 274 -7.76 2.80 4.68
CA PRO A 274 -8.99 3.16 5.36
C PRO A 274 -8.93 4.53 6.03
N ARG A 275 -7.73 5.09 6.26
CA ARG A 275 -7.53 6.34 7.01
C ARG A 275 -7.00 7.51 6.18
N GLY A 276 -6.62 7.29 4.93
CA GLY A 276 -6.08 8.37 4.11
C GLY A 276 -5.68 7.95 2.70
N LEU A 277 -5.38 8.97 1.89
CA LEU A 277 -4.81 8.86 0.56
C LEU A 277 -3.41 9.46 0.59
N PHE A 278 -2.41 8.75 0.06
CA PHE A 278 -1.01 9.12 0.18
C PHE A 278 -0.30 9.03 -1.17
N ASN A 279 0.68 9.90 -1.38
CA ASN A 279 1.75 9.65 -2.33
C ASN A 279 2.87 8.83 -1.68
N LEU A 280 3.49 7.96 -2.47
CA LEU A 280 4.63 7.12 -2.14
C LEU A 280 5.80 7.46 -3.05
N PHE A 281 6.98 7.59 -2.47
CA PHE A 281 8.22 7.70 -3.21
C PHE A 281 9.35 6.94 -2.53
N VAL A 282 9.90 5.94 -3.21
CA VAL A 282 10.93 5.06 -2.65
C VAL A 282 12.29 5.77 -2.61
N VAL A 283 12.89 5.78 -1.42
CA VAL A 283 14.22 6.32 -1.09
C VAL A 283 15.04 5.26 -0.34
N PRO A 284 16.35 5.47 -0.12
CA PRO A 284 17.12 4.58 0.74
C PRO A 284 16.62 4.67 2.18
N ILE A 285 16.80 3.58 2.94
CA ILE A 285 16.54 3.59 4.38
C ILE A 285 17.49 4.61 5.04
N SER A 286 16.92 5.50 5.84
CA SER A 286 17.68 6.50 6.62
C SER A 286 17.00 6.73 7.97
N LYS A 287 17.61 7.52 8.85
CA LYS A 287 16.97 7.95 10.10
C LYS A 287 15.64 8.68 9.82
N GLU A 288 15.60 9.45 8.74
CA GLU A 288 14.41 10.21 8.34
C GLU A 288 13.35 9.34 7.66
N PHE A 289 13.78 8.28 6.97
CA PHE A 289 12.96 7.34 6.23
C PHE A 289 13.27 5.91 6.65
N PRO A 290 12.84 5.47 7.85
CA PRO A 290 13.23 4.17 8.38
C PRO A 290 12.72 2.99 7.54
N GLN A 291 11.69 3.19 6.73
CA GLN A 291 11.15 2.19 5.78
C GLN A 291 11.65 2.40 4.33
N GLY A 292 12.50 3.40 4.09
CA GLY A 292 12.97 3.83 2.77
C GLY A 292 11.83 4.26 1.84
N VAL A 293 10.82 4.90 2.39
CA VAL A 293 9.74 5.50 1.61
C VAL A 293 9.40 6.86 2.19
N ILE A 294 9.34 7.86 1.31
CA ILE A 294 8.61 9.09 1.59
C ILE A 294 7.13 8.73 1.42
N ILE A 295 6.36 8.84 2.49
CA ILE A 295 4.91 8.74 2.45
C ILE A 295 4.31 10.03 2.95
N THR A 296 3.44 10.61 2.15
CA THR A 296 2.87 11.92 2.44
C THR A 296 1.39 11.94 2.07
N PRO A 297 0.49 12.39 2.95
CA PRO A 297 -0.92 12.54 2.61
C PRO A 297 -1.10 13.44 1.38
N LEU A 298 -1.96 13.04 0.46
CA LEU A 298 -2.37 13.88 -0.65
C LEU A 298 -3.53 14.78 -0.17
N GLU A 299 -3.24 16.06 -0.02
CA GLU A 299 -4.17 17.04 0.54
C GLU A 299 -4.99 17.74 -0.53
N GLN A 300 -4.36 18.05 -1.66
CA GLN A 300 -4.97 18.74 -2.79
C GLN A 300 -4.12 18.51 -4.05
N ILE A 301 -4.59 18.96 -5.22
CA ILE A 301 -3.78 19.00 -6.44
C ILE A 301 -3.80 20.43 -6.97
N THR A 302 -2.71 21.17 -6.80
CA THR A 302 -2.63 22.58 -7.21
C THR A 302 -1.87 22.72 -8.52
N ASP A 303 -1.86 23.91 -9.13
CA ASP A 303 -1.05 24.24 -10.31
C ASP A 303 0.32 24.82 -9.94
N GLU A 304 0.63 24.89 -8.64
CA GLU A 304 1.87 25.44 -8.12
C GLU A 304 3.08 24.75 -8.77
N PRO A 305 4.06 25.51 -9.29
CA PRO A 305 5.21 24.92 -9.97
C PRO A 305 6.05 24.02 -9.06
N VAL A 306 6.72 23.05 -9.70
CA VAL A 306 7.72 22.18 -9.07
C VAL A 306 9.10 22.63 -9.55
N LYS A 307 10.00 23.00 -8.64
CA LYS A 307 11.28 23.64 -8.95
C LYS A 307 12.46 22.93 -8.29
N PRO A 308 13.68 23.08 -8.83
CA PRO A 308 14.89 22.69 -8.12
C PRO A 308 14.98 23.38 -6.74
N GLY A 309 15.37 22.63 -5.72
CA GLY A 309 15.43 23.07 -4.33
C GLY A 309 14.15 22.80 -3.53
N ASP A 310 13.03 22.47 -4.17
CA ASP A 310 11.82 22.07 -3.47
C ASP A 310 12.01 20.74 -2.73
N GLU A 311 11.44 20.62 -1.54
CA GLU A 311 11.31 19.35 -0.83
C GLU A 311 10.18 18.51 -1.47
N LEU A 312 10.50 17.29 -1.91
CA LEU A 312 9.54 16.42 -2.58
C LEU A 312 8.32 16.13 -1.68
N ARG A 313 8.52 16.03 -0.36
CA ARG A 313 7.43 15.83 0.61
C ARG A 313 6.36 16.91 0.49
N GLU A 314 6.75 18.18 0.46
CA GLU A 314 5.79 19.28 0.34
C GLU A 314 5.12 19.29 -1.04
N VAL A 315 5.88 18.96 -2.10
CA VAL A 315 5.31 18.78 -3.45
C VAL A 315 4.27 17.66 -3.47
N MET A 316 4.54 16.53 -2.81
CA MET A 316 3.65 15.35 -2.72
C MET A 316 2.34 15.63 -1.97
N ARG A 317 2.23 16.70 -1.17
CA ARG A 317 0.96 17.10 -0.54
C ARG A 317 -0.02 17.73 -1.53
N ARG A 318 0.52 18.32 -2.60
CA ARG A 318 -0.21 19.16 -3.56
C ARG A 318 -0.14 18.67 -5.02
N SER A 319 0.32 17.45 -5.24
CA SER A 319 0.53 16.86 -6.57
C SER A 319 0.51 15.34 -6.53
N VAL A 320 0.40 14.67 -7.67
CA VAL A 320 0.40 13.19 -7.77
C VAL A 320 1.72 12.69 -8.33
N VAL A 321 2.38 11.77 -7.62
CA VAL A 321 3.56 11.06 -8.11
C VAL A 321 3.14 10.00 -9.12
N GLU A 322 3.85 9.91 -10.25
CA GLU A 322 3.55 8.89 -11.26
C GLU A 322 3.77 7.47 -10.73
N GLY A 323 2.78 6.61 -10.97
CA GLY A 323 2.78 5.22 -10.53
C GLY A 323 3.77 4.36 -11.31
N ARG A 324 4.73 3.72 -10.63
CA ARG A 324 5.70 2.82 -11.25
C ARG A 324 6.36 1.87 -10.26
N PHE A 325 6.83 0.74 -10.76
CA PHE A 325 7.70 -0.16 -10.00
C PHE A 325 9.11 0.44 -9.90
N SER A 326 9.51 0.78 -8.67
CA SER A 326 10.82 1.37 -8.38
C SER A 326 12.00 0.40 -8.55
N HIS A 327 11.74 -0.88 -8.83
CA HIS A 327 12.75 -1.91 -9.03
C HIS A 327 12.97 -2.32 -10.49
N GLU A 328 12.28 -1.71 -11.45
CA GLU A 328 12.45 -2.05 -12.86
C GLU A 328 13.91 -1.82 -13.30
N GLY A 329 14.59 -2.90 -13.72
CA GLY A 329 16.01 -2.89 -14.10
C GLY A 329 17.03 -2.98 -12.95
N ALA A 330 16.61 -3.04 -11.69
CA ALA A 330 17.48 -3.12 -10.51
C ALA A 330 17.58 -4.53 -9.89
N ILE A 331 17.01 -5.54 -10.55
CA ILE A 331 16.94 -6.92 -10.05
C ILE A 331 17.98 -7.78 -10.79
N SER A 332 19.05 -8.17 -10.10
CA SER A 332 19.92 -9.27 -10.55
C SER A 332 19.20 -10.60 -10.29
N THR A 333 19.16 -11.48 -11.28
CA THR A 333 18.55 -12.83 -11.18
C THR A 333 19.38 -13.80 -10.35
N GLU A 334 20.60 -13.42 -9.95
CA GLU A 334 21.55 -14.31 -9.27
C GLU A 334 21.48 -14.21 -7.73
N ASP A 335 20.96 -13.11 -7.17
CA ASP A 335 20.85 -12.92 -5.73
C ASP A 335 19.48 -13.34 -5.19
N LYS A 336 19.50 -14.22 -4.18
CA LYS A 336 18.29 -14.86 -3.63
C LYS A 336 17.34 -13.88 -2.91
N PHE A 337 17.73 -12.63 -2.69
CA PHE A 337 16.88 -11.56 -2.18
C PHE A 337 17.36 -10.20 -2.71
N GLN A 338 16.41 -9.37 -3.12
CA GLN A 338 16.59 -8.14 -3.92
C GLN A 338 17.42 -7.08 -3.17
N ILE A 339 18.64 -6.80 -3.64
CA ILE A 339 19.41 -5.62 -3.25
C ILE A 339 18.97 -4.48 -4.17
N TYR A 340 18.40 -3.41 -3.62
CA TYR A 340 18.20 -2.19 -4.41
C TYR A 340 19.55 -1.53 -4.66
N THR A 341 19.86 -1.39 -5.94
CA THR A 341 21.00 -0.63 -6.43
C THR A 341 20.61 0.80 -6.81
N GLY A 342 19.40 1.24 -6.43
CA GLY A 342 18.73 2.38 -7.07
C GLY A 342 19.63 3.59 -7.09
N LYS A 343 19.95 4.02 -8.31
CA LYS A 343 20.90 5.07 -8.56
C LYS A 343 20.23 6.38 -8.22
N PHE A 344 20.82 7.11 -7.28
CA PHE A 344 20.47 8.51 -7.04
C PHE A 344 21.39 9.42 -7.87
N PRO A 345 20.87 10.52 -8.42
CA PRO A 345 19.49 10.98 -8.24
C PRO A 345 18.46 10.17 -9.06
N LYS A 346 17.31 9.91 -8.44
CA LYS A 346 16.21 9.14 -9.01
C LYS A 346 15.32 10.07 -9.83
N LYS A 347 15.17 9.78 -11.12
CA LYS A 347 14.23 10.52 -11.98
C LYS A 347 12.81 10.07 -11.71
N SER A 348 11.82 10.97 -11.74
CA SER A 348 10.39 10.67 -11.59
C SER A 348 9.54 11.63 -12.39
N THR A 349 8.25 11.35 -12.46
CA THR A 349 7.25 12.30 -12.92
C THR A 349 6.36 12.72 -11.74
N VAL A 350 6.04 14.00 -11.69
CA VAL A 350 5.05 14.59 -10.79
C VAL A 350 3.98 15.31 -11.62
N HIS A 351 2.71 15.10 -11.27
CA HIS A 351 1.56 15.68 -11.93
C HIS A 351 0.90 16.73 -11.03
N THR A 352 0.90 17.98 -11.49
CA THR A 352 0.10 19.06 -10.91
C THR A 352 -1.23 19.17 -11.66
N SER A 353 -2.16 20.03 -11.23
CA SER A 353 -3.48 20.14 -11.88
C SER A 353 -3.38 20.60 -13.35
N GLY A 354 -2.36 21.38 -13.67
CA GLY A 354 -2.16 21.98 -15.01
C GLY A 354 -0.94 21.48 -15.78
N LYS A 355 0.05 20.84 -15.13
CA LYS A 355 1.33 20.48 -15.77
C LYS A 355 1.87 19.14 -15.28
N ARG A 356 2.70 18.54 -16.12
CA ARG A 356 3.50 17.36 -15.80
C ARG A 356 4.97 17.76 -15.72
N TYR A 357 5.66 17.33 -14.67
CA TYR A 357 7.06 17.63 -14.44
C TYR A 357 7.89 16.35 -14.43
N SER A 358 8.98 16.32 -15.18
CA SER A 358 10.08 15.35 -15.01
C SER A 358 11.01 15.92 -13.95
N VAL A 359 11.10 15.26 -12.81
CA VAL A 359 11.94 15.68 -11.68
C VAL A 359 13.10 14.71 -11.48
N SER A 360 14.21 15.21 -10.94
CA SER A 360 15.34 14.42 -10.46
C SER A 360 15.49 14.63 -8.97
N VAL A 361 15.41 13.57 -8.16
CA VAL A 361 15.32 13.66 -6.69
C VAL A 361 16.55 12.99 -6.07
N ASP A 362 17.15 13.61 -5.06
CA ASP A 362 18.24 13.01 -4.28
C ASP A 362 17.73 11.98 -3.25
N GLN A 363 18.66 11.35 -2.51
CA GLN A 363 18.33 10.33 -1.51
C GLN A 363 17.61 10.88 -0.26
N ASN A 364 17.61 12.20 -0.06
CA ASN A 364 16.98 12.87 1.06
C ASN A 364 15.58 13.40 0.69
N GLY A 365 15.18 13.28 -0.59
CA GLY A 365 13.91 13.79 -1.08
C GLY A 365 13.95 15.23 -1.56
N ASN A 366 15.13 15.80 -1.86
CA ASN A 366 15.23 17.13 -2.47
C ASN A 366 15.17 17.02 -3.99
N ILE A 367 14.44 17.93 -4.63
CA ILE A 367 14.39 18.03 -6.09
C ILE A 367 15.64 18.77 -6.58
N LEU A 368 16.50 18.08 -7.34
CA LEU A 368 17.73 18.63 -7.92
C LEU A 368 17.50 19.28 -9.28
N ASP A 369 16.55 18.75 -10.05
CA ASP A 369 16.19 19.25 -11.38
C ASP A 369 14.69 19.06 -11.62
N SER A 370 14.07 19.98 -12.36
CA SER A 370 12.66 19.92 -12.72
C SER A 370 12.43 20.58 -14.08
N ARG A 371 11.77 19.83 -14.98
CA ARG A 371 11.40 20.31 -16.31
C ARG A 371 9.95 19.96 -16.60
N VAL A 372 9.21 20.91 -17.17
CA VAL A 372 7.87 20.65 -17.69
C VAL A 372 8.00 19.69 -18.87
N ILE A 373 7.16 18.66 -18.89
CA ILE A 373 6.99 17.77 -20.04
C ILE A 373 5.70 18.22 -20.72
N GLU A 374 5.77 18.56 -22.00
CA GLU A 374 4.56 18.85 -22.78
C GLU A 374 3.63 17.63 -22.70
N SER A 375 2.36 17.87 -22.37
CA SER A 375 1.36 16.82 -22.42
C SER A 375 1.10 16.50 -23.89
N ASP A 376 1.20 15.22 -24.25
CA ASP A 376 0.37 14.72 -25.35
C ASP A 376 -1.06 14.86 -24.84
N ASP A 377 -1.74 15.94 -25.23
CA ASP A 377 -3.12 16.27 -24.83
C ASP A 377 -4.15 15.18 -25.20
N GLU A 378 -3.71 14.10 -25.88
CA GLU A 378 -4.56 12.98 -26.30
C GLU A 378 -4.71 11.84 -25.26
N ASN A 379 -3.92 11.78 -24.18
CA ASN A 379 -3.89 10.59 -23.29
C ASN A 379 -4.47 10.76 -21.88
N LEU A 380 -5.01 11.94 -21.53
CA LEU A 380 -5.59 12.19 -20.21
C LEU A 380 -7.13 12.21 -20.17
N ALA A 381 -7.85 12.13 -21.30
CA ALA A 381 -9.32 12.25 -21.27
C ALA A 381 -10.11 11.73 -22.50
N THR A 382 -9.66 10.69 -23.22
CA THR A 382 -10.54 10.03 -24.22
C THR A 382 -11.13 8.74 -23.66
N PRO A 383 -12.46 8.68 -23.42
CA PRO A 383 -13.15 7.41 -23.36
C PRO A 383 -13.15 6.86 -24.79
N ASP A 384 -12.28 5.90 -25.08
CA ASP A 384 -12.52 5.01 -26.21
C ASP A 384 -13.89 4.37 -26.00
N GLU A 385 -14.80 4.63 -26.94
CA GLU A 385 -16.18 4.12 -27.01
C GLU A 385 -16.27 2.60 -26.95
#